data_AF-A0A132EQ93-F1
#
_entry.id   AF-A0A132EQ93-F1
#
_cell.length_a   1.000
_cell.length_b   1.000
_cell.length_c   1.000
_cell.angle_alpha   90.00
_cell.angle_beta   90.00
_cell.angle_gamma   90.00
#
_symmetry.space_group_name_H-M   'P 1'
#
loop_
_entity.id
_entity.type
_entity.pdbx_description
1 polymer ?
#
loop_
_entity_poly.entity_id
_entity_poly.type
_entity_poly.pdbx_seq_one_letter_code
_entity_poly.pdbx_strand_id
1 'polypeptide(L)'
;MLKRRLFSLLLLTVCLIGQRASAQSTLELATGGTPRSFTPQALLARADAVEIHVPRDIAYGKPMSFRAVPLADLLGDTPLPEDGVLETRAADGFAAQLPTHLVRSRASADAVAWLAIEDPAHPWPALPGKTVSAGPFYLVWLGPKASAVRGEQWPYQIVRITIEASPVARWPSLAVDSALPADDPARAGQRLFVTQCLACHRIDGAGSSDAGPDLNTPMNPVEYFQPAALRRYIRNPASVRDWPGRVMPAFPPEQLSDVELDRIVAYLAYMARRKAGR
;
A
#
# COMPACT_ATOMS: atom_id res chain seq x y z
N MET A 1 -11.50 -42.88 -42.70
CA MET A 1 -12.08 -41.91 -41.72
C MET A 1 -11.66 -42.16 -40.27
N LEU A 2 -11.10 -43.33 -39.91
CA LEU A 2 -10.72 -43.65 -38.53
C LEU A 2 -9.37 -43.03 -38.07
N LYS A 3 -8.36 -42.96 -38.95
CA LYS A 3 -7.04 -42.36 -38.65
C LYS A 3 -7.07 -40.86 -38.33
N ARG A 4 -8.05 -40.14 -38.86
CA ARG A 4 -8.24 -38.69 -38.67
C ARG A 4 -8.89 -38.35 -37.33
N ARG A 5 -9.59 -39.31 -36.72
CA ARG A 5 -10.19 -39.17 -35.37
C ARG A 5 -9.18 -39.44 -34.25
N LEU A 6 -8.22 -40.35 -34.45
CA LEU A 6 -7.15 -40.58 -33.46
C LEU A 6 -6.21 -39.37 -33.31
N PHE A 7 -5.89 -38.68 -34.42
CA PHE A 7 -5.03 -37.49 -34.38
C PHE A 7 -5.69 -36.30 -33.66
N SER A 8 -7.02 -36.14 -33.79
CA SER A 8 -7.78 -35.11 -33.09
C SER A 8 -7.97 -35.38 -31.60
N LEU A 9 -8.06 -36.66 -31.19
CA LEU A 9 -8.07 -37.01 -29.76
C LEU A 9 -6.70 -36.79 -29.11
N LEU A 10 -5.60 -37.09 -29.81
CA LEU A 10 -4.24 -36.90 -29.28
C LEU A 10 -3.89 -35.41 -29.10
N LEU A 11 -4.30 -34.53 -30.03
CA LEU A 11 -4.13 -33.08 -29.89
C LEU A 11 -4.99 -32.47 -28.76
N LEU A 12 -6.18 -33.01 -28.51
CA LEU A 12 -7.02 -32.53 -27.39
C LEU A 12 -6.40 -32.87 -26.04
N THR A 13 -5.80 -34.05 -25.88
CA THR A 13 -5.10 -34.42 -24.64
C THR A 13 -3.84 -33.60 -24.38
N VAL A 14 -3.12 -33.17 -25.42
CA VAL A 14 -1.91 -32.32 -25.26
C VAL A 14 -2.29 -30.87 -24.90
N CYS A 15 -3.40 -30.34 -25.40
CA CYS A 15 -3.90 -29.01 -25.01
C CYS A 15 -4.46 -28.94 -23.58
N LEU A 16 -4.99 -30.05 -23.04
CA LEU A 16 -5.53 -30.10 -21.67
C LEU A 16 -4.46 -30.23 -20.57
N ILE A 17 -3.23 -30.61 -20.92
CA ILE A 17 -2.09 -30.67 -19.98
C ILE A 17 -1.37 -29.30 -19.91
N GLY A 18 -1.54 -28.44 -20.90
CA GLY A 18 -0.82 -27.16 -21.03
C GLY A 18 -1.46 -25.91 -20.42
N GLN A 19 -2.62 -25.99 -19.75
CA GLN A 19 -3.36 -24.80 -19.29
C GLN A 19 -3.70 -24.75 -17.79
N ARG A 20 -3.01 -25.54 -16.95
CA ARG A 20 -3.03 -25.33 -15.50
C ARG A 20 -1.75 -24.67 -14.97
N ALA A 21 -1.18 -23.74 -15.73
CA ALA A 21 -0.49 -22.64 -15.08
C ALA A 21 -1.58 -21.72 -14.51
N SER A 22 -2.09 -22.06 -13.31
CA SER A 22 -2.75 -21.05 -12.48
C SER A 22 -1.81 -19.86 -12.50
N ALA A 23 -2.26 -18.70 -12.99
CA ALA A 23 -1.49 -17.46 -12.92
C ALA A 23 -1.20 -17.21 -11.45
N GLN A 24 -0.05 -17.70 -11.00
CA GLN A 24 0.34 -17.67 -9.61
C GLN A 24 0.57 -16.19 -9.31
N SER A 25 -0.15 -15.64 -8.35
CA SER A 25 0.06 -14.27 -7.92
C SER A 25 1.52 -14.12 -7.49
N THR A 26 2.32 -13.46 -8.32
CA THR A 26 3.75 -13.24 -8.08
C THR A 26 3.97 -11.85 -7.53
N LEU A 27 4.98 -11.72 -6.69
CA LEU A 27 5.51 -10.44 -6.25
C LEU A 27 6.64 -10.04 -7.18
N GLU A 28 6.49 -8.91 -7.88
CA GLU A 28 7.58 -8.29 -8.60
C GLU A 28 8.37 -7.34 -7.71
N LEU A 29 9.68 -7.56 -7.61
CA LEU A 29 10.61 -6.72 -6.88
C LEU A 29 11.57 -6.05 -7.87
N ALA A 30 11.32 -4.77 -8.14
CA ALA A 30 12.06 -3.96 -9.09
C ALA A 30 12.87 -2.89 -8.34
N THR A 31 13.98 -3.32 -7.76
CA THR A 31 14.81 -2.52 -6.85
C THR A 31 16.16 -2.10 -7.46
N GLY A 32 16.23 -2.02 -8.80
CA GLY A 32 17.46 -1.78 -9.56
C GLY A 32 17.95 -3.05 -10.26
N GLY A 33 18.45 -2.89 -11.50
CA GLY A 33 18.78 -4.02 -12.37
C GLY A 33 17.52 -4.71 -12.93
N THR A 34 17.63 -6.00 -13.27
CA THR A 34 16.51 -6.80 -13.79
C THR A 34 15.48 -7.08 -12.68
N PRO A 35 14.19 -6.78 -12.88
CA PRO A 35 13.14 -7.11 -11.91
C PRO A 35 13.17 -8.60 -11.54
N ARG A 36 13.07 -8.88 -10.24
CA ARG A 36 12.95 -10.24 -9.70
C ARG A 36 11.47 -10.55 -9.48
N SER A 37 11.03 -11.76 -9.82
CA SER A 37 9.68 -12.22 -9.55
C SER A 37 9.71 -13.36 -8.55
N PHE A 38 8.86 -13.29 -7.53
CA PHE A 38 8.77 -14.29 -6.46
C PHE A 38 7.38 -14.89 -6.41
N THR A 39 7.29 -16.22 -6.40
CA THR A 39 6.06 -16.93 -6.06
C THR A 39 5.94 -17.06 -4.53
N PRO A 40 4.73 -17.26 -3.98
CA PRO A 40 4.56 -17.55 -2.55
C PRO A 40 5.41 -18.73 -2.09
N GLN A 41 5.41 -19.81 -2.88
CA GLN A 41 6.17 -21.04 -2.62
C GLN A 41 7.68 -20.78 -2.59
N ALA A 42 8.20 -19.96 -3.50
CA ALA A 42 9.62 -19.62 -3.50
C ALA A 42 10.02 -18.84 -2.25
N LEU A 43 9.18 -17.92 -1.76
CA LEU A 43 9.45 -17.18 -0.52
C LEU A 43 9.28 -18.05 0.72
N LEU A 44 8.27 -18.92 0.76
CA LEU A 44 8.04 -19.86 1.87
C LEU A 44 9.18 -20.89 2.01
N ALA A 45 9.84 -21.24 0.90
CA ALA A 45 10.98 -22.16 0.87
C ALA A 45 12.32 -21.52 1.26
N ARG A 46 12.37 -20.20 1.50
CA ARG A 46 13.61 -19.54 1.93
C ARG A 46 14.01 -19.99 3.33
N ALA A 47 15.32 -20.08 3.57
CA ALA A 47 15.86 -20.49 4.86
C ALA A 47 15.57 -19.49 5.99
N ASP A 48 15.36 -18.21 5.66
CA ASP A 48 15.02 -17.13 6.59
C ASP A 48 13.49 -16.93 6.73
N ALA A 49 12.67 -17.76 6.10
CA ALA A 49 11.25 -17.78 6.34
C ALA A 49 10.97 -18.34 7.74
N VAL A 50 10.34 -17.55 8.60
CA VAL A 50 10.01 -17.91 9.98
C VAL A 50 8.54 -17.67 10.27
N GLU A 51 8.02 -18.31 11.32
CA GLU A 51 6.72 -17.92 11.85
C GLU A 51 6.90 -16.68 12.73
N ILE A 52 6.06 -15.68 12.50
CA ILE A 52 6.02 -14.44 13.28
C ILE A 52 4.66 -14.26 13.92
N HIS A 53 4.63 -13.62 15.09
CA HIS A 53 3.40 -13.30 15.80
C HIS A 53 3.20 -11.78 15.84
N VAL A 54 2.13 -11.30 15.20
CA VAL A 54 1.73 -9.89 15.18
C VAL A 54 0.62 -9.71 16.23
N PRO A 55 0.90 -9.15 17.42
CA PRO A 55 -0.07 -9.09 18.51
C PRO A 55 -1.24 -8.13 18.21
N ARG A 56 -1.03 -7.16 17.33
CA ARG A 56 -2.05 -6.21 16.89
C ARG A 56 -1.90 -5.97 15.39
N ASP A 57 -2.56 -6.80 14.61
CA ASP A 57 -2.63 -6.62 13.17
C ASP A 57 -3.66 -5.54 12.82
N ILE A 58 -3.26 -4.54 12.03
CA ILE A 58 -4.13 -3.39 11.71
C ILE A 58 -5.19 -3.72 10.66
N ALA A 59 -4.91 -4.66 9.74
CA ALA A 59 -5.86 -5.04 8.70
C ALA A 59 -6.93 -6.01 9.24
N TYR A 60 -6.52 -6.93 10.11
CA TYR A 60 -7.42 -7.91 10.74
C TYR A 60 -8.05 -7.42 12.05
N GLY A 61 -7.46 -6.43 12.71
CA GLY A 61 -7.93 -5.88 13.99
C GLY A 61 -7.79 -6.83 15.18
N LYS A 62 -6.99 -7.90 15.05
CA LYS A 62 -6.78 -8.94 16.07
C LYS A 62 -5.35 -9.51 15.98
N PRO A 63 -4.89 -10.27 16.98
CA PRO A 63 -3.63 -10.98 16.87
C PRO A 63 -3.63 -11.95 15.68
N MET A 64 -2.53 -12.00 14.94
CA MET A 64 -2.34 -12.88 13.78
C MET A 64 -0.95 -13.52 13.84
N SER A 65 -0.82 -14.71 13.24
CA SER A 65 0.47 -15.36 13.02
C SER A 65 0.66 -15.61 11.54
N PHE A 66 1.88 -15.38 11.05
CA PHE A 66 2.21 -15.46 9.63
C PHE A 66 3.52 -16.21 9.42
N ARG A 67 3.65 -16.92 8.31
CA ARG A 67 4.97 -17.24 7.75
C ARG A 67 5.47 -16.01 7.01
N ALA A 68 6.66 -15.54 7.35
CA ALA A 68 7.19 -14.27 6.85
C ALA A 68 8.70 -14.34 6.63
N VAL A 69 9.20 -13.46 5.76
CA VAL A 69 10.64 -13.19 5.60
C VAL A 69 10.93 -11.74 5.99
N PRO A 70 12.13 -11.43 6.54
CA PRO A 70 12.50 -10.05 6.80
C PRO A 70 12.56 -9.27 5.49
N LEU A 71 11.87 -8.13 5.41
CA LEU A 71 11.84 -7.34 4.16
C LEU A 71 13.26 -6.88 3.77
N ALA A 72 14.06 -6.48 4.76
CA ALA A 72 15.43 -6.04 4.53
C ALA A 72 16.32 -7.14 3.91
N ASP A 73 16.08 -8.42 4.20
CA ASP A 73 16.81 -9.55 3.59
C ASP A 73 16.35 -9.86 2.16
N LEU A 74 15.11 -9.51 1.83
CA LEU A 74 14.63 -9.60 0.45
C LEU A 74 15.25 -8.49 -0.44
N LEU A 75 15.45 -7.31 0.14
CA LEU A 75 16.13 -6.18 -0.50
C LEU A 75 17.64 -6.43 -0.66
N GLY A 76 18.26 -7.18 0.26
CA GLY A 76 19.69 -7.51 0.22
C GLY A 76 20.56 -6.26 0.29
N ASP A 77 21.68 -6.26 -0.46
CA ASP A 77 22.63 -5.13 -0.52
C ASP A 77 22.19 -3.99 -1.44
N THR A 78 20.93 -3.99 -1.87
CA THR A 78 20.40 -2.95 -2.76
C THR A 78 20.50 -1.57 -2.09
N PRO A 79 21.18 -0.58 -2.70
CA PRO A 79 21.23 0.77 -2.14
C PRO A 79 19.84 1.40 -2.10
N LEU A 80 19.45 1.91 -0.92
CA LEU A 80 18.25 2.71 -0.78
C LEU A 80 18.64 4.19 -0.63
N PRO A 81 18.07 5.11 -1.44
CA PRO A 81 18.30 6.54 -1.29
C PRO A 81 17.83 7.03 0.09
N GLU A 82 18.56 7.96 0.71
CA GLU A 82 18.27 8.48 2.06
C GLU A 82 16.87 9.12 2.13
N ASP A 83 16.54 9.98 1.17
CA ASP A 83 15.22 10.61 1.04
C ASP A 83 14.27 9.80 0.14
N GLY A 84 14.68 8.59 -0.27
CA GLY A 84 13.88 7.73 -1.14
C GLY A 84 12.71 7.08 -0.42
N VAL A 85 11.92 6.34 -1.19
CA VAL A 85 10.88 5.47 -0.68
C VAL A 85 10.94 4.10 -1.32
N LEU A 86 10.49 3.10 -0.58
CA LEU A 86 10.01 1.86 -1.15
C LEU A 86 8.52 2.04 -1.48
N GLU A 87 8.17 2.06 -2.75
CA GLU A 87 6.76 2.07 -3.17
C GLU A 87 6.28 0.63 -3.28
N THR A 88 5.14 0.33 -2.65
CA THR A 88 4.44 -0.95 -2.86
C THR A 88 3.17 -0.70 -3.64
N ARG A 89 2.86 -1.53 -4.63
CA ARG A 89 1.53 -1.55 -5.28
C ARG A 89 0.79 -2.82 -4.95
N ALA A 90 -0.47 -2.68 -4.54
CA ALA A 90 -1.40 -3.76 -4.31
C ALA A 90 -2.26 -4.04 -5.55
N ALA A 91 -2.90 -5.20 -5.57
CA ALA A 91 -3.75 -5.65 -6.67
C ALA A 91 -4.97 -4.74 -6.93
N ASP A 92 -5.43 -3.99 -5.92
CA ASP A 92 -6.55 -3.05 -6.01
C ASP A 92 -6.12 -1.62 -6.41
N GLY A 93 -4.84 -1.41 -6.73
CA GLY A 93 -4.29 -0.12 -7.13
C GLY A 93 -3.79 0.74 -5.98
N PHE A 94 -3.89 0.28 -4.71
CA PHE A 94 -3.29 0.95 -3.56
C PHE A 94 -1.76 1.04 -3.69
N ALA A 95 -1.18 2.20 -3.41
CA ALA A 95 0.24 2.50 -3.66
C ALA A 95 0.95 3.15 -2.45
N ALA A 96 1.30 2.37 -1.43
CA ALA A 96 1.96 2.88 -0.22
C ALA A 96 3.35 3.47 -0.49
N GLN A 97 3.69 4.53 0.24
CA GLN A 97 4.99 5.19 0.22
C GLN A 97 5.71 4.93 1.55
N LEU A 98 6.72 4.06 1.53
CA LEU A 98 7.44 3.66 2.73
C LEU A 98 8.81 4.35 2.75
N PRO A 99 9.09 5.25 3.71
CA PRO A 99 10.42 5.84 3.84
C PRO A 99 11.51 4.77 3.95
N THR A 100 12.63 4.93 3.25
CA THR A 100 13.70 3.92 3.20
C THR A 100 14.29 3.60 4.58
N HIS A 101 14.39 4.60 5.47
CA HIS A 101 14.83 4.40 6.85
C HIS A 101 13.91 3.45 7.64
N LEU A 102 12.61 3.45 7.33
CA LEU A 102 11.62 2.62 8.01
C LEU A 102 11.78 1.14 7.59
N VAL A 103 11.96 0.87 6.29
CA VAL A 103 12.07 -0.51 5.76
C VAL A 103 13.45 -1.14 5.93
N ARG A 104 14.50 -0.36 6.20
CA ARG A 104 15.86 -0.87 6.46
C ARG A 104 16.10 -1.27 7.91
N SER A 105 15.25 -0.84 8.83
CA SER A 105 15.50 -1.10 10.24
C SER A 105 15.50 -2.61 10.53
N ARG A 106 16.58 -3.05 11.17
CA ARG A 106 16.76 -4.40 11.71
C ARG A 106 16.91 -4.39 13.23
N ALA A 107 16.88 -3.21 13.84
CA ALA A 107 17.08 -3.06 15.27
C ALA A 107 15.84 -3.59 16.00
N SER A 108 16.06 -4.49 16.96
CA SER A 108 14.97 -5.06 17.79
C SER A 108 14.25 -4.01 18.64
N ALA A 109 14.87 -2.84 18.84
CA ALA A 109 14.30 -1.68 19.53
C ALA A 109 13.44 -0.77 18.62
N ASP A 110 13.36 -1.04 17.32
CA ASP A 110 12.60 -0.27 16.34
C ASP A 110 11.40 -1.07 15.79
N ALA A 111 10.69 -0.48 14.82
CA ALA A 111 9.75 -1.22 13.99
C ALA A 111 10.54 -1.94 12.87
N VAL A 112 10.34 -3.25 12.74
CA VAL A 112 11.01 -4.09 11.75
C VAL A 112 9.97 -4.57 10.74
N ALA A 113 10.26 -4.37 9.45
CA ALA A 113 9.39 -4.75 8.34
C ALA A 113 9.52 -6.23 7.98
N TRP A 114 8.39 -6.92 7.87
CA TRP A 114 8.29 -8.33 7.47
C TRP A 114 7.32 -8.48 6.31
N LEU A 115 7.73 -9.22 5.29
CA LEU A 115 6.83 -9.64 4.23
C LEU A 115 6.21 -10.98 4.64
N ALA A 116 4.97 -10.93 5.12
CA ALA A 116 4.14 -12.10 5.37
C ALA A 116 3.68 -12.73 4.05
N ILE A 117 3.75 -14.06 3.97
CA ILE A 117 3.40 -14.85 2.79
C ILE A 117 2.29 -15.84 3.15
N GLU A 118 1.20 -15.77 2.41
CA GLU A 118 0.10 -16.73 2.55
C GLU A 118 0.49 -18.05 1.89
N ASP A 119 0.35 -19.15 2.62
CA ASP A 119 0.44 -20.49 2.04
C ASP A 119 -0.92 -20.82 1.39
N PRO A 120 -1.00 -21.06 0.07
CA PRO A 120 -2.25 -21.43 -0.58
C PRO A 120 -2.88 -22.72 -0.04
N ALA A 121 -2.09 -23.60 0.60
CA ALA A 121 -2.61 -24.79 1.27
C ALA A 121 -3.27 -24.47 2.63
N HIS A 122 -2.91 -23.33 3.23
CA HIS A 122 -3.39 -22.86 4.53
C HIS A 122 -3.73 -21.36 4.45
N PRO A 123 -4.76 -20.99 3.67
CA PRO A 123 -5.08 -19.58 3.45
C PRO A 123 -5.45 -18.88 4.75
N TRP A 124 -5.12 -17.59 4.83
CA TRP A 124 -5.52 -16.76 5.96
C TRP A 124 -7.03 -16.52 5.92
N PRO A 125 -7.66 -16.16 7.06
CA PRO A 125 -9.06 -15.75 7.06
C PRO A 125 -9.26 -14.53 6.15
N ALA A 126 -10.50 -14.36 5.69
CA ALA A 126 -10.91 -13.14 5.00
C ALA A 126 -10.76 -11.92 5.91
N LEU A 127 -10.42 -10.79 5.31
CA LEU A 127 -10.36 -9.50 6.00
C LEU A 127 -11.76 -9.10 6.51
N PRO A 128 -11.86 -8.38 7.65
CA PRO A 128 -13.14 -7.89 8.15
C PRO A 128 -13.92 -7.11 7.07
N GLY A 129 -15.15 -7.55 6.78
CA GLY A 129 -16.00 -6.92 5.77
C GLY A 129 -15.61 -7.21 4.31
N LYS A 130 -14.67 -8.12 4.04
CA LYS A 130 -14.26 -8.55 2.70
C LYS A 130 -14.43 -10.05 2.50
N THR A 131 -14.42 -10.49 1.24
CA THR A 131 -14.47 -11.91 0.85
C THR A 131 -13.08 -12.51 0.62
N VAL A 132 -12.02 -11.69 0.70
CA VAL A 132 -10.62 -12.06 0.43
C VAL A 132 -9.75 -11.81 1.65
N SER A 133 -8.64 -12.52 1.76
CA SER A 133 -7.62 -12.31 2.81
C SER A 133 -6.68 -11.14 2.44
N ALA A 134 -5.70 -10.88 3.31
CA ALA A 134 -4.57 -9.98 3.03
C ALA A 134 -3.52 -10.59 2.08
N GLY A 135 -3.64 -11.89 1.75
CA GLY A 135 -2.67 -12.63 0.97
C GLY A 135 -2.74 -12.34 -0.54
N PRO A 136 -1.71 -12.71 -1.31
CA PRO A 136 -0.64 -13.63 -0.88
C PRO A 136 0.55 -12.95 -0.21
N PHE A 137 0.68 -11.62 -0.32
CA PHE A 137 1.82 -10.86 0.20
C PHE A 137 1.33 -9.67 1.01
N TYR A 138 1.72 -9.62 2.28
CA TYR A 138 1.31 -8.59 3.22
C TYR A 138 2.53 -8.03 3.97
N LEU A 139 2.70 -6.72 3.97
CA LEU A 139 3.72 -6.07 4.78
C LEU A 139 3.20 -5.82 6.20
N VAL A 140 3.88 -6.43 7.17
CA VAL A 140 3.58 -6.30 8.61
C VAL A 140 4.80 -5.80 9.37
N TRP A 141 4.55 -5.25 10.57
CA TRP A 141 5.58 -4.62 11.38
C TRP A 141 5.65 -5.23 12.77
N LEU A 142 6.86 -5.50 13.24
CA LEU A 142 7.13 -6.03 14.58
C LEU A 142 8.08 -5.12 15.35
N GLY A 143 8.13 -5.29 16.67
CA GLY A 143 8.99 -4.53 17.57
C GLY A 143 8.26 -3.39 18.30
N PRO A 144 8.92 -2.77 19.29
CA PRO A 144 8.27 -1.85 20.23
C PRO A 144 7.76 -0.56 19.58
N LYS A 145 8.27 -0.19 18.41
CA LYS A 145 7.80 0.99 17.65
C LYS A 145 6.81 0.65 16.53
N ALA A 146 6.38 -0.61 16.39
CA ALA A 146 5.46 -1.02 15.32
C ALA A 146 4.13 -0.26 15.37
N SER A 147 3.64 0.11 16.55
CA SER A 147 2.39 0.89 16.70
C SER A 147 2.50 2.33 16.19
N ALA A 148 3.71 2.85 15.96
CA ALA A 148 3.92 4.16 15.36
C ALA A 148 3.88 4.13 13.82
N VAL A 149 3.90 2.94 13.22
CA VAL A 149 3.74 2.78 11.77
C VAL A 149 2.29 2.96 11.39
N ARG A 150 2.02 3.86 10.44
CA ARG A 150 0.66 4.24 10.05
C ARG A 150 -0.02 3.14 9.25
N GLY A 151 -1.34 3.03 9.32
CA GLY A 151 -2.12 1.98 8.67
C GLY A 151 -1.86 1.85 7.17
N GLU A 152 -1.69 2.96 6.47
CA GLU A 152 -1.39 2.95 5.03
C GLU A 152 0.02 2.43 4.68
N GLN A 153 0.87 2.25 5.69
CA GLN A 153 2.18 1.61 5.59
C GLN A 153 2.14 0.12 5.92
N TRP A 154 0.94 -0.48 6.06
CA TRP A 154 0.68 -1.92 6.11
C TRP A 154 -0.04 -2.39 4.83
N PRO A 155 0.56 -2.24 3.64
CA PRO A 155 -0.05 -2.68 2.38
C PRO A 155 -0.18 -4.21 2.34
N TYR A 156 -1.36 -4.71 1.99
CA TYR A 156 -1.62 -6.12 1.72
C TYR A 156 -1.95 -6.35 0.24
N GLN A 157 -2.03 -7.62 -0.17
CA GLN A 157 -2.22 -7.99 -1.58
C GLN A 157 -1.19 -7.34 -2.50
N ILE A 158 0.05 -7.22 -2.03
CA ILE A 158 1.14 -6.57 -2.75
C ILE A 158 1.48 -7.38 -4.00
N VAL A 159 1.51 -6.72 -5.15
CA VAL A 159 1.92 -7.32 -6.43
C VAL A 159 3.27 -6.79 -6.91
N ARG A 160 3.66 -5.59 -6.47
CA ARG A 160 4.91 -4.96 -6.91
C ARG A 160 5.54 -4.14 -5.79
N ILE A 161 6.87 -4.15 -5.75
CA ILE A 161 7.69 -3.30 -4.87
C ILE A 161 8.79 -2.64 -5.73
N THR A 162 8.90 -1.32 -5.67
CA THR A 162 9.95 -0.53 -6.34
C THR A 162 10.69 0.37 -5.37
N ILE A 163 11.96 0.69 -5.69
CA ILE A 163 12.69 1.78 -5.02
C ILE A 163 12.54 3.02 -5.89
N GLU A 164 12.11 4.10 -5.25
CA GLU A 164 11.78 5.34 -5.92
C GLU A 164 12.40 6.54 -5.21
N ALA A 165 12.56 7.64 -5.94
CA ALA A 165 12.80 8.94 -5.32
C ALA A 165 11.60 9.36 -4.46
N SER A 166 11.81 10.35 -3.58
CA SER A 166 10.73 10.89 -2.75
C SER A 166 9.51 11.30 -3.60
N PRO A 167 8.27 11.15 -3.10
CA PRO A 167 7.08 11.53 -3.86
C PRO A 167 7.10 12.97 -4.38
N VAL A 168 7.66 13.92 -3.62
CA VAL A 168 7.78 15.33 -4.05
C VAL A 168 8.84 15.54 -5.12
N ALA A 169 9.88 14.69 -5.19
CA ALA A 169 10.85 14.71 -6.26
C ALA A 169 10.27 14.12 -7.56
N ARG A 170 9.46 13.05 -7.44
CA ARG A 170 8.76 12.45 -8.59
C ARG A 170 7.62 13.32 -9.10
N TRP A 171 6.90 13.96 -8.19
CA TRP A 171 5.77 14.85 -8.49
C TRP A 171 5.92 16.19 -7.76
N PRO A 172 6.62 17.16 -8.37
CA PRO A 172 6.81 18.48 -7.78
C PRO A 172 5.52 19.24 -7.46
N SER A 173 4.41 18.93 -8.15
CA SER A 173 3.09 19.51 -7.87
C SER A 173 2.55 19.16 -6.48
N LEU A 174 3.07 18.12 -5.83
CA LEU A 174 2.71 17.80 -4.43
C LEU A 174 3.27 18.83 -3.44
N ALA A 175 4.31 19.58 -3.82
CA ALA A 175 5.03 20.44 -2.91
C ALA A 175 4.28 21.74 -2.61
N VAL A 176 4.19 22.09 -1.34
CA VAL A 176 3.88 23.44 -0.91
C VAL A 176 5.07 24.36 -1.17
N ASP A 177 4.78 25.64 -1.35
CA ASP A 177 5.76 26.66 -1.71
C ASP A 177 6.91 26.70 -0.69
N SER A 178 8.15 26.78 -1.15
CA SER A 178 9.32 26.89 -0.27
C SER A 178 9.32 28.22 0.51
N ALA A 179 8.55 29.23 0.06
CA ALA A 179 8.39 30.50 0.75
C ALA A 179 7.42 30.46 1.95
N LEU A 180 6.62 29.40 2.14
CA LEU A 180 5.75 29.30 3.32
C LEU A 180 6.56 29.27 4.63
N PRO A 181 6.05 29.82 5.74
CA PRO A 181 6.66 29.65 7.05
C PRO A 181 6.93 28.18 7.38
N ALA A 182 8.00 27.88 8.11
CA ALA A 182 8.39 26.51 8.43
C ALA A 182 7.32 25.76 9.25
N ASP A 183 6.54 26.49 10.04
CA ASP A 183 5.46 26.03 10.90
C ASP A 183 4.07 26.10 10.23
N ASP A 184 4.00 26.49 8.95
CA ASP A 184 2.73 26.54 8.22
C ASP A 184 2.05 25.14 8.23
N PRO A 185 0.77 25.04 8.62
CA PRO A 185 0.08 23.77 8.75
C PRO A 185 0.03 22.97 7.43
N ALA A 186 0.05 23.63 6.27
CA ALA A 186 0.08 22.96 4.97
C ALA A 186 1.37 22.17 4.75
N ARG A 187 2.51 22.59 5.33
CA ARG A 187 3.78 21.81 5.26
C ARG A 187 3.66 20.47 5.98
N ALA A 188 3.08 20.48 7.18
CA ALA A 188 2.82 19.24 7.91
C ALA A 188 1.74 18.41 7.22
N GLY A 189 0.71 19.07 6.68
CA GLY A 189 -0.36 18.45 5.91
C GLY A 189 0.13 17.72 4.66
N GLN A 190 1.08 18.28 3.92
CA GLN A 190 1.70 17.63 2.76
C GLN A 190 2.38 16.31 3.15
N ARG A 191 3.17 16.32 4.23
CA ARG A 191 3.86 15.09 4.70
C ARG A 191 2.85 14.01 5.08
N LEU A 192 1.80 14.39 5.81
CA LEU A 192 0.70 13.49 6.18
C LEU A 192 -0.04 12.96 4.96
N PHE A 193 -0.33 13.83 3.99
CA PHE A 193 -0.98 13.46 2.74
C PHE A 193 -0.14 12.43 1.97
N VAL A 194 1.17 12.64 1.83
CA VAL A 194 2.07 11.70 1.16
C VAL A 194 2.07 10.33 1.85
N THR A 195 2.05 10.29 3.18
CA THR A 195 2.09 9.02 3.92
C THR A 195 0.74 8.29 3.95
N GLN A 196 -0.38 9.00 4.09
CA GLN A 196 -1.70 8.38 4.34
C GLN A 196 -2.69 8.54 3.19
N CYS A 197 -2.69 9.67 2.49
CA CYS A 197 -3.72 9.92 1.48
C CYS A 197 -3.27 9.49 0.08
N LEU A 198 -1.99 9.71 -0.27
CA LEU A 198 -1.42 9.41 -1.58
C LEU A 198 -1.42 7.91 -1.91
N ALA A 199 -1.53 7.07 -0.89
CA ALA A 199 -1.63 5.62 -1.05
C ALA A 199 -2.93 5.19 -1.76
N CYS A 200 -4.00 5.99 -1.65
CA CYS A 200 -5.26 5.78 -2.37
C CYS A 200 -5.53 6.86 -3.40
N HIS A 201 -5.21 8.11 -3.08
CA HIS A 201 -5.60 9.29 -3.83
C HIS A 201 -4.45 9.87 -4.64
N ARG A 202 -4.82 10.69 -5.62
CA ARG A 202 -3.91 11.57 -6.35
C ARG A 202 -4.27 13.03 -6.08
N ILE A 203 -3.41 13.96 -6.49
CA ILE A 203 -3.73 15.38 -6.50
C ILE A 203 -3.15 16.00 -7.78
N ASP A 204 -4.01 16.54 -8.64
CA ASP A 204 -3.62 17.00 -9.98
C ASP A 204 -2.88 15.93 -10.80
N GLY A 205 -3.32 14.67 -10.69
CA GLY A 205 -2.73 13.51 -11.35
C GLY A 205 -1.42 13.01 -10.71
N ALA A 206 -0.88 13.70 -9.70
CA ALA A 206 0.30 13.26 -8.98
C ALA A 206 -0.02 12.11 -8.03
N GLY A 207 0.80 11.05 -8.11
CA GLY A 207 0.64 9.83 -7.33
C GLY A 207 0.50 8.60 -8.21
N SER A 208 0.87 7.46 -7.65
CA SER A 208 0.87 6.16 -8.33
C SER A 208 -0.45 5.40 -8.23
N SER A 209 -1.34 5.80 -7.31
CA SER A 209 -2.56 5.05 -6.99
C SER A 209 -3.68 5.27 -8.02
N ASP A 210 -4.45 4.22 -8.27
CA ASP A 210 -5.71 4.23 -9.00
C ASP A 210 -6.91 3.79 -8.13
N ALA A 211 -6.69 3.57 -6.82
CA ALA A 211 -7.71 3.08 -5.88
C ALA A 211 -8.78 4.13 -5.52
N GLY A 212 -8.41 5.41 -5.49
CA GLY A 212 -9.27 6.53 -5.10
C GLY A 212 -9.26 7.65 -6.14
N PRO A 213 -10.25 8.56 -6.09
CA PRO A 213 -10.30 9.69 -6.99
C PRO A 213 -9.13 10.67 -6.76
N ASP A 214 -8.86 11.49 -7.77
CA ASP A 214 -8.03 12.68 -7.59
C ASP A 214 -8.73 13.69 -6.68
N LEU A 215 -7.97 14.32 -5.77
CA LEU A 215 -8.48 15.21 -4.74
C LEU A 215 -8.34 16.70 -5.07
N ASN A 216 -7.95 17.06 -6.29
CA ASN A 216 -7.99 18.45 -6.75
C ASN A 216 -8.83 18.63 -8.03
N THR A 217 -8.88 17.61 -8.90
CA THR A 217 -9.55 17.69 -10.20
C THR A 217 -10.65 16.62 -10.34
N PRO A 218 -11.89 16.97 -10.78
CA PRO A 218 -12.35 18.27 -11.25
C PRO A 218 -12.74 19.25 -10.15
N MET A 219 -12.88 18.82 -8.89
CA MET A 219 -13.11 19.68 -7.73
C MET A 219 -12.34 19.17 -6.52
N ASN A 220 -11.74 20.08 -5.77
CA ASN A 220 -11.13 19.77 -4.49
C ASN A 220 -12.22 19.56 -3.42
N PRO A 221 -12.09 18.61 -2.49
CA PRO A 221 -13.04 18.41 -1.39
C PRO A 221 -13.43 19.69 -0.63
N VAL A 222 -12.52 20.65 -0.48
CA VAL A 222 -12.82 21.92 0.21
C VAL A 222 -13.77 22.85 -0.58
N GLU A 223 -13.93 22.63 -1.88
CA GLU A 223 -14.80 23.45 -2.74
C GLU A 223 -16.28 23.05 -2.62
N TYR A 224 -16.59 21.81 -2.20
CA TYR A 224 -17.97 21.30 -2.18
C TYR A 224 -18.44 20.71 -0.85
N PHE A 225 -17.53 20.32 0.06
CA PHE A 225 -17.92 19.95 1.42
C PHE A 225 -18.00 21.19 2.31
N GLN A 226 -19.02 21.22 3.17
CA GLN A 226 -18.98 22.09 4.35
C GLN A 226 -17.81 21.69 5.26
N PRO A 227 -17.08 22.62 5.91
CA PRO A 227 -15.86 22.31 6.65
C PRO A 227 -16.04 21.18 7.70
N ALA A 228 -17.10 21.23 8.51
CA ALA A 228 -17.37 20.18 9.51
C ALA A 228 -17.69 18.82 8.86
N ALA A 229 -18.39 18.83 7.72
CA ALA A 229 -18.71 17.62 6.98
C ALA A 229 -17.46 17.00 6.34
N LEU A 230 -16.54 17.81 5.80
CA LEU A 230 -15.25 17.33 5.27
C LEU A 230 -14.45 16.63 6.36
N ARG A 231 -14.35 17.24 7.54
CA ARG A 231 -13.63 16.64 8.69
C ARG A 231 -14.21 15.29 9.08
N ARG A 232 -15.54 15.25 9.20
CA ARG A 232 -16.28 14.02 9.56
C ARG A 232 -16.11 12.95 8.48
N TYR A 233 -16.12 13.33 7.21
CA TYR A 233 -15.90 12.43 6.08
C TYR A 233 -14.49 11.85 6.08
N ILE A 234 -13.45 12.67 6.22
CA ILE A 234 -12.05 12.20 6.31
C ILE A 234 -11.88 11.26 7.52
N ARG A 235 -12.43 11.62 8.68
CA ARG A 235 -12.35 10.82 9.91
C ARG A 235 -13.00 9.44 9.73
N ASN A 236 -14.22 9.41 9.25
CA ASN A 236 -14.99 8.19 9.07
C ASN A 236 -16.05 8.40 7.98
N PRO A 237 -15.77 7.99 6.73
CA PRO A 237 -16.70 8.13 5.62
C PRO A 237 -18.07 7.50 5.89
N ALA A 238 -18.13 6.36 6.60
CA ALA A 238 -19.37 5.65 6.98
C ALA A 238 -20.33 6.54 7.78
N SER A 239 -19.78 7.41 8.62
CA SER A 239 -20.58 8.27 9.49
C SER A 239 -21.34 9.34 8.71
N VAL A 240 -20.86 9.66 7.50
CA VAL A 240 -21.52 10.61 6.57
C VAL A 240 -22.42 9.85 5.59
N ARG A 241 -21.92 8.77 4.99
CA ARG A 241 -22.68 7.90 4.10
C ARG A 241 -22.07 6.50 4.04
N ASP A 242 -22.92 5.49 4.10
CA ASP A 242 -22.49 4.09 4.08
C ASP A 242 -23.19 3.30 2.97
N TRP A 243 -22.42 2.50 2.22
CA TRP A 243 -22.91 1.67 1.13
C TRP A 243 -21.99 0.47 0.87
N PRO A 244 -22.51 -0.64 0.29
CA PRO A 244 -21.69 -1.77 -0.13
C PRO A 244 -20.74 -1.34 -1.26
N GLY A 245 -19.44 -1.27 -0.97
CA GLY A 245 -18.41 -0.82 -1.94
C GLY A 245 -17.66 0.45 -1.54
N ARG A 246 -17.95 1.03 -0.37
CA ARG A 246 -17.11 2.08 0.23
C ARG A 246 -15.72 1.53 0.55
N VAL A 247 -14.69 2.12 -0.04
CA VAL A 247 -13.29 1.64 0.11
C VAL A 247 -12.53 2.42 1.18
N MET A 248 -12.73 3.74 1.26
CA MET A 248 -11.99 4.59 2.21
C MET A 248 -12.32 4.19 3.66
N PRO A 249 -11.31 3.78 4.45
CA PRO A 249 -11.52 3.29 5.81
C PRO A 249 -11.79 4.45 6.78
N ALA A 250 -12.13 4.11 8.02
CA ALA A 250 -12.09 5.07 9.11
C ALA A 250 -10.67 5.21 9.64
N PHE A 251 -10.29 6.42 10.02
CA PHE A 251 -8.99 6.71 10.63
C PHE A 251 -9.25 7.02 12.10
N PRO A 252 -8.97 6.11 13.05
CA PRO A 252 -9.17 6.42 14.46
C PRO A 252 -8.14 7.46 14.95
N PRO A 253 -8.38 8.17 16.07
CA PRO A 253 -7.48 9.22 16.56
C PRO A 253 -6.03 8.77 16.77
N GLU A 254 -5.80 7.48 17.05
CA GLU A 254 -4.47 6.89 17.20
C GLU A 254 -3.70 6.78 15.88
N GLN A 255 -4.39 6.78 14.74
CA GLN A 255 -3.80 6.72 13.39
C GLN A 255 -3.81 8.09 12.69
N LEU A 256 -4.71 8.98 13.09
CA LEU A 256 -4.81 10.35 12.61
C LEU A 256 -5.39 11.22 13.72
N SER A 257 -4.57 11.95 14.46
CA SER A 257 -5.09 12.86 15.49
C SER A 257 -5.94 13.99 14.88
N ASP A 258 -6.75 14.69 15.69
CA ASP A 258 -7.53 15.82 15.19
C ASP A 258 -6.64 16.94 14.64
N VAL A 259 -5.49 17.19 15.26
CA VAL A 259 -4.50 18.16 14.77
C VAL A 259 -3.91 17.76 13.42
N GLU A 260 -3.64 16.47 13.21
CA GLU A 260 -3.17 15.97 11.92
C GLU A 260 -4.26 16.06 10.85
N LEU A 261 -5.51 15.79 11.21
CA LEU A 261 -6.65 15.98 10.31
C LEU A 261 -6.77 17.46 9.89
N ASP A 262 -6.63 18.41 10.82
CA ASP A 262 -6.60 19.85 10.51
C ASP A 262 -5.52 20.18 9.49
N ARG A 263 -4.32 19.60 9.66
CA ARG A 263 -3.18 19.81 8.75
C ARG A 263 -3.46 19.24 7.36
N ILE A 264 -4.08 18.06 7.25
CA ILE A 264 -4.51 17.49 5.96
C ILE A 264 -5.50 18.43 5.28
N VAL A 265 -6.51 18.94 6.02
CA VAL A 265 -7.49 19.90 5.46
C VAL A 265 -6.81 21.20 5.03
N ALA A 266 -5.84 21.70 5.80
CA ALA A 266 -5.06 22.87 5.43
C ALA A 266 -4.25 22.66 4.13
N TYR A 267 -3.65 21.48 3.97
CA TYR A 267 -2.96 21.12 2.72
C TYR A 267 -3.93 21.02 1.54
N LEU A 268 -5.09 20.37 1.69
CA LEU A 268 -6.11 20.34 0.63
C LEU A 268 -6.59 21.75 0.26
N ALA A 269 -6.79 22.63 1.25
CA ALA A 269 -7.15 24.03 1.02
C ALA A 269 -6.05 24.83 0.32
N TYR A 270 -4.78 24.57 0.65
CA TYR A 270 -3.63 25.13 -0.05
C TYR A 270 -3.62 24.70 -1.53
N MET A 271 -3.82 23.40 -1.79
CA MET A 271 -3.79 22.83 -3.14
C MET A 271 -4.97 23.27 -4.01
N ALA A 272 -6.15 23.49 -3.43
CA ALA A 272 -7.32 24.02 -4.12
C ALA A 272 -7.04 25.39 -4.78
N ARG A 273 -6.15 26.20 -4.18
CA ARG A 273 -5.77 27.52 -4.69
C ARG A 273 -4.71 27.47 -5.80
N ARG A 274 -4.07 26.32 -6.01
CA ARG A 274 -2.93 26.14 -6.92
C ARG A 274 -3.14 25.02 -7.94
N LYS A 275 -4.41 24.70 -8.20
CA LYS A 275 -4.82 23.66 -9.13
C LYS A 275 -4.17 23.83 -10.49
N ALA A 276 -3.59 22.75 -11.02
CA ALA A 276 -3.00 22.75 -12.35
C ALA A 276 -4.06 23.14 -13.40
N GLY A 277 -3.79 24.18 -14.20
CA GLY A 277 -4.68 24.64 -15.27
C GLY A 277 -5.66 25.76 -14.91
N ARG A 278 -5.48 26.44 -13.76
CA ARG A 278 -5.95 27.82 -13.56
C ARG A 278 -4.79 28.80 -13.64
#